data_AF-A0A9E0PQR2-F1
#
_entry.id   AF-A0A9E0PQR2-F1
#
_cell.length_a   1.000
_cell.length_b   1.000
_cell.length_c   1.000
_cell.angle_alpha   90.00
_cell.angle_beta   90.00
_cell.angle_gamma   90.00
#
_symmetry.space_group_name_H-M   'P 1'
#
loop_
_entity.id
_entity.type
_entity.pdbx_description
1 polymer ?
#
loop_
_entity_poly.entity_id
_entity_poly.type
_entity_poly.pdbx_seq_one_letter_code
_entity_poly.pdbx_strand_id
1 'polypeptide(L)'
;MTLLALGLAGCKAPPPAVDAAPMSVDVEGPAIRQALHEFVDRTPGAKPLDLEVAQVGVDSGYALVTWMHEKEAGQAVLRKQNGAWQVLECDAGWLGLRGICKEQVPEKVAQRLLDQIDPKWGSYETP
;
A
#
# COMPACT_ATOMS: atom_id res chain seq x y z
N MET A 1 -50.82 35.52 24.01
CA MET A 1 -49.96 36.19 23.02
C MET A 1 -48.61 36.35 23.70
N THR A 2 -47.50 35.73 23.28
CA THR A 2 -47.00 35.56 21.91
C THR A 2 -46.08 34.33 21.87
N LEU A 3 -46.24 33.50 20.83
CA LEU A 3 -45.29 32.45 20.42
C LEU A 3 -43.98 33.10 19.97
N LEU A 4 -42.85 32.47 20.29
CA LEU A 4 -41.65 32.53 19.45
C LEU A 4 -40.86 31.23 19.62
N ALA A 5 -41.13 30.31 18.69
CA ALA A 5 -40.21 29.24 18.32
C ALA A 5 -39.31 29.78 17.20
N LEU A 6 -38.00 29.71 17.37
CA LEU A 6 -37.05 29.68 16.25
C LEU A 6 -35.95 28.68 16.60
N GLY A 7 -35.94 27.58 15.84
CA GLY A 7 -34.89 26.59 15.88
C GLY A 7 -33.60 27.10 15.24
N LEU A 8 -32.48 26.62 15.75
CA LEU A 8 -31.21 26.65 15.04
C LEU A 8 -30.68 25.21 14.99
N ALA A 9 -30.73 24.70 13.77
CA ALA A 9 -29.83 23.75 13.14
C ALA A 9 -29.05 22.81 14.08
N GLY A 10 -29.38 21.52 13.99
CA GLY A 10 -28.52 20.47 14.49
C GLY A 10 -27.10 20.65 13.92
N CYS A 11 -26.14 20.84 14.82
CA CYS A 11 -24.74 20.68 14.52
C CYS A 11 -24.53 19.21 14.14
N LYS A 12 -24.66 18.90 12.84
CA LYS A 12 -24.15 17.66 12.28
C LYS A 12 -22.64 17.77 12.42
N ALA A 13 -22.10 17.20 13.50
CA ALA A 13 -20.66 17.05 13.65
C ALA A 13 -20.13 16.44 12.34
N PRO A 14 -19.05 16.98 11.77
CA PRO A 14 -18.36 16.26 10.71
C PRO A 14 -18.06 14.85 11.25
N PRO A 15 -18.14 13.80 10.41
CA PRO A 15 -17.66 12.49 10.83
C PRO A 15 -16.26 12.68 11.42
N PRO A 16 -15.89 11.98 12.50
CA PRO A 16 -14.54 12.07 13.03
C PRO A 16 -13.62 11.89 11.83
N ALA A 17 -12.74 12.88 11.61
CA ALA A 17 -11.60 12.67 10.75
C ALA A 17 -11.05 11.34 11.22
N VAL A 18 -11.11 10.32 10.35
CA VAL A 18 -10.40 9.09 10.58
C VAL A 18 -8.99 9.56 10.86
N ASP A 19 -8.60 9.54 12.14
CA ASP A 19 -7.23 9.67 12.55
C ASP A 19 -6.53 8.62 11.72
N ALA A 20 -5.89 9.08 10.64
CA ALA A 20 -4.96 8.27 9.89
C ALA A 20 -3.81 8.11 10.86
N ALA A 21 -4.00 7.20 11.82
CA ALA A 21 -2.93 6.72 12.68
C ALA A 21 -1.76 6.46 11.73
N PRO A 22 -0.56 6.99 12.05
CA PRO A 22 0.57 6.90 11.14
C PRO A 22 0.73 5.43 10.75
N MET A 23 0.52 5.14 9.47
CA MET A 23 0.67 3.79 8.93
C MET A 23 2.16 3.49 8.96
N SER A 24 2.64 2.92 10.05
CA SER A 24 4.04 2.50 10.17
C SER A 24 4.19 1.07 9.68
N VAL A 25 5.36 0.80 9.10
CA VAL A 25 5.74 -0.54 8.67
C VAL A 25 5.70 -1.53 9.86
N ASP A 26 5.98 -1.07 11.08
CA ASP A 26 5.94 -1.92 12.28
C ASP A 26 4.54 -2.45 12.58
N VAL A 27 3.50 -1.66 12.29
CA VAL A 27 2.10 -2.02 12.55
C VAL A 27 1.52 -2.82 11.38
N GLU A 28 1.75 -2.37 10.15
CA GLU A 28 1.10 -2.94 8.96
C GLU A 28 1.91 -4.09 8.34
N GLY A 29 3.22 -4.17 8.61
CA GLY A 29 4.16 -5.10 8.00
C GLY A 29 3.75 -6.57 8.09
N PRO A 30 3.32 -7.10 9.25
CA PRO A 30 2.87 -8.49 9.35
C PRO A 30 1.68 -8.80 8.44
N ALA A 31 0.69 -7.91 8.38
CA ALA A 31 -0.51 -8.10 7.55
C ALA A 31 -0.18 -7.99 6.04
N ILE A 32 0.75 -7.11 5.68
CA ILE A 32 1.25 -6.98 4.30
C ILE A 32 1.97 -8.25 3.85
N ARG A 33 2.88 -8.79 4.69
CA ARG A 33 3.60 -10.05 4.40
C ARG A 33 2.62 -11.21 4.24
N GLN A 34 1.65 -11.31 5.14
CA GLN A 34 0.61 -12.34 5.05
C GLN A 34 -0.17 -12.23 3.73
N ALA A 35 -0.63 -11.03 3.36
CA ALA A 35 -1.37 -10.82 2.11
C ALA A 35 -0.56 -11.24 0.87
N LEU A 36 0.76 -10.99 0.87
CA LEU A 36 1.65 -11.41 -0.21
C LEU A 36 1.80 -12.93 -0.27
N HIS A 37 2.04 -13.61 0.85
CA HIS A 37 2.12 -15.08 0.88
C HIS A 37 0.82 -15.73 0.41
N GLU A 38 -0.33 -15.25 0.90
CA GLU A 38 -1.62 -15.78 0.47
C GLU A 38 -1.91 -15.53 -1.02
N PHE A 39 -1.39 -14.45 -1.60
CA PHE A 39 -1.51 -14.18 -3.03
C PHE A 39 -0.73 -15.22 -3.85
N VAL A 40 0.52 -15.50 -3.46
CA VAL A 40 1.36 -16.51 -4.11
C VAL A 40 0.75 -17.90 -4.01
N ASP A 41 0.33 -18.30 -2.81
CA ASP A 41 -0.25 -19.63 -2.56
C ASP A 41 -1.51 -19.90 -3.39
N ARG A 42 -2.26 -18.84 -3.73
CA ARG A 42 -3.49 -18.92 -4.53
C ARG A 42 -3.24 -18.81 -6.04
N THR A 43 -2.06 -18.40 -6.47
CA THR A 43 -1.75 -18.20 -7.90
C THR A 43 -1.54 -19.55 -8.60
N PRO A 44 -2.43 -19.96 -9.52
CA PRO A 44 -2.33 -21.28 -10.16
C PRO A 44 -1.06 -21.40 -11.00
N GLY A 45 -0.28 -22.47 -10.78
CA GLY A 45 0.98 -22.70 -11.49
C GLY A 45 2.20 -22.01 -10.88
N ALA A 46 2.01 -21.15 -9.88
CA ALA A 46 3.10 -20.77 -8.98
C ALA A 46 3.46 -21.99 -8.13
N LYS A 47 4.74 -22.36 -8.08
CA LYS A 47 5.20 -23.22 -6.98
C LYS A 47 4.98 -22.46 -5.67
N PRO A 48 4.79 -23.13 -4.52
CA PRO A 48 4.90 -22.47 -3.22
C PRO A 48 6.27 -21.78 -3.17
N LEU A 49 6.29 -20.48 -3.41
CA LEU A 49 7.49 -19.67 -3.33
C LEU A 49 7.55 -19.24 -1.88
N ASP A 50 8.53 -19.77 -1.14
CA ASP A 50 8.90 -19.17 0.13
C ASP A 50 9.55 -17.82 -0.20
N LEU A 51 8.70 -16.79 -0.33
CA LEU A 51 9.11 -15.43 -0.61
C LEU A 51 9.70 -14.83 0.66
N GLU A 52 10.99 -14.52 0.63
CA GLU A 52 11.61 -13.71 1.67
C GLU A 52 11.29 -12.23 1.40
N VAL A 53 10.48 -11.62 2.28
CA VAL A 53 10.18 -10.19 2.20
C VAL A 53 11.33 -9.37 2.78
N ALA A 54 12.12 -8.75 1.90
CA ALA A 54 13.32 -8.01 2.28
C ALA A 54 13.02 -6.60 2.83
N GLN A 55 12.13 -5.85 2.19
CA GLN A 55 11.79 -4.48 2.57
C GLN A 55 10.31 -4.20 2.31
N VAL A 56 9.74 -3.32 3.12
CA VAL A 56 8.34 -2.91 3.06
C VAL A 56 8.29 -1.39 3.26
N GLY A 57 7.66 -0.68 2.32
CA GLY A 57 7.26 0.71 2.46
C GLY A 57 5.75 0.81 2.55
N VAL A 58 5.24 1.74 3.36
CA VAL A 58 3.80 1.97 3.53
C VAL A 58 3.50 3.47 3.49
N ASP A 59 2.49 3.88 2.72
CA ASP A 59 2.04 5.27 2.64
C ASP A 59 0.60 5.34 2.12
N SER A 60 -0.25 6.14 2.79
CA SER A 60 -1.59 6.50 2.29
C SER A 60 -2.49 5.33 1.88
N GLY A 61 -2.39 4.18 2.57
CA GLY A 61 -3.17 2.98 2.25
C GLY A 61 -2.62 2.14 1.10
N TYR A 62 -1.37 2.39 0.69
CA TYR A 62 -0.62 1.59 -0.26
C TYR A 62 0.64 1.05 0.41
N ALA A 63 1.13 -0.08 -0.10
CA ALA A 63 2.41 -0.63 0.29
C ALA A 63 3.20 -1.05 -0.94
N LEU A 64 4.51 -0.93 -0.85
CA LEU A 64 5.46 -1.48 -1.80
C LEU A 64 6.36 -2.46 -1.05
N VAL A 65 6.53 -3.64 -1.61
CA VAL A 65 7.30 -4.71 -0.98
C VAL A 65 8.34 -5.19 -1.97
N THR A 66 9.58 -5.37 -1.52
CA THR A 66 10.59 -6.13 -2.27
C THR A 66 10.65 -7.54 -1.73
N TRP A 67 10.63 -8.54 -2.61
CA TRP A 67 10.70 -9.94 -2.25
C TRP A 67 11.87 -10.63 -2.96
N MET A 68 12.35 -11.73 -2.38
CA MET A 68 13.38 -12.59 -2.96
C MET A 68 12.94 -14.06 -2.84
N HIS A 69 13.32 -14.86 -3.82
CA HIS A 69 13.17 -16.31 -3.78
C HIS A 69 14.27 -16.97 -4.62
N GLU A 70 15.11 -17.79 -3.99
CA GLU A 70 16.28 -18.41 -4.62
C GLU A 70 17.19 -17.40 -5.36
N LYS A 71 17.03 -17.27 -6.68
CA LYS A 71 17.80 -16.37 -7.56
C LYS A 71 16.94 -15.28 -8.19
N GLU A 72 15.66 -15.26 -7.88
CA GLU A 72 14.71 -14.27 -8.36
C GLU A 72 14.42 -13.25 -7.25
N ALA A 73 14.20 -12.01 -7.66
CA ALA A 73 13.78 -10.95 -6.78
C ALA A 73 12.81 -10.06 -7.54
N GLY A 74 11.91 -9.40 -6.82
CA GLY A 74 10.89 -8.59 -7.44
C GLY A 74 10.22 -7.63 -6.50
N GLN A 75 9.15 -7.03 -7.00
CA GLN A 75 8.35 -6.07 -6.27
C GLN A 75 6.87 -6.42 -6.32
N ALA A 76 6.17 -6.10 -5.24
CA ALA A 76 4.72 -6.19 -5.17
C ALA A 76 4.13 -4.88 -4.65
N VAL A 77 3.06 -4.45 -5.30
CA VAL A 77 2.26 -3.29 -4.88
C VAL A 77 1.00 -3.82 -4.22
N LEU A 78 0.68 -3.30 -3.03
CA LEU A 78 -0.53 -3.65 -2.31
C LEU A 78 -1.34 -2.39 -2.00
N ARG A 79 -2.65 -2.59 -1.87
CA ARG A 79 -3.58 -1.55 -1.43
C ARG A 79 -4.45 -2.07 -0.29
N LYS A 80 -4.64 -1.23 0.72
CA LYS A 80 -5.55 -1.49 1.82
C LYS A 80 -6.97 -1.14 1.37
N GLN A 81 -7.85 -2.13 1.37
CA GLN A 81 -9.27 -1.99 1.03
C GLN A 81 -10.10 -2.69 2.10
N ASN A 82 -11.11 -1.99 2.63
CA ASN A 82 -12.00 -2.51 3.67
C ASN A 82 -11.25 -3.11 4.89
N GLY A 83 -10.10 -2.53 5.24
CA GLY A 83 -9.27 -2.98 6.36
C GLY A 83 -8.29 -4.12 6.04
N ALA A 84 -8.34 -4.71 4.84
CA ALA A 84 -7.45 -5.79 4.43
C ALA A 84 -6.48 -5.33 3.33
N TRP A 85 -5.26 -5.87 3.34
CA TRP A 85 -4.28 -5.65 2.28
C TRP A 85 -4.55 -6.61 1.12
N GLN A 86 -4.53 -6.06 -0.09
CA GLN A 86 -4.69 -6.83 -1.33
C GLN A 86 -3.54 -6.51 -2.27
N VAL A 87 -2.94 -7.54 -2.84
CA VAL A 87 -1.91 -7.41 -3.89
C VAL A 87 -2.58 -6.92 -5.16
N LEU A 88 -2.09 -5.80 -5.70
CA LEU A 88 -2.50 -5.25 -6.98
C LEU A 88 -1.65 -5.82 -8.12
N GLU A 89 -0.34 -5.87 -7.90
CA GLU A 89 0.65 -6.33 -8.86
C GLU A 89 1.80 -7.01 -8.10
N CYS A 90 2.37 -8.06 -8.69
CA CYS A 90 3.50 -8.78 -8.12
C CYS A 90 4.35 -9.36 -9.25
N ASP A 91 5.46 -8.71 -9.52
CA ASP A 91 6.32 -9.02 -10.67
C ASP A 91 7.75 -9.29 -10.22
N ALA A 92 8.43 -10.15 -10.97
CA ALA A 92 9.88 -10.28 -10.89
C ALA A 92 10.54 -9.02 -11.48
N GLY A 93 11.58 -8.54 -10.80
CA GLY A 93 12.32 -7.33 -11.18
C GLY A 93 11.78 -6.03 -10.57
N TRP A 94 12.32 -4.94 -11.07
CA TRP A 94 12.00 -3.58 -10.62
C TRP A 94 10.78 -3.04 -11.36
N LEU A 95 9.71 -2.75 -10.63
CA LEU A 95 8.50 -2.11 -11.20
C LEU A 95 8.75 -0.64 -11.54
N GLY A 96 9.51 0.04 -10.68
CA GLY A 96 9.76 1.47 -10.80
C GLY A 96 8.52 2.35 -10.67
N LEU A 97 8.72 3.66 -10.80
CA LEU A 97 7.65 4.63 -10.61
C LEU A 97 6.50 4.40 -11.61
N ARG A 98 6.85 4.15 -12.88
CA ARG A 98 5.86 3.92 -13.94
C ARG A 98 5.04 2.65 -13.69
N GLY A 99 5.67 1.55 -13.28
CA GLY A 99 4.98 0.30 -12.96
C GLY A 99 4.02 0.46 -11.79
N ILE A 100 4.45 1.14 -10.73
CA ILE A 100 3.61 1.39 -9.56
C ILE A 100 2.41 2.30 -9.91
N CYS A 101 2.63 3.38 -10.68
CA CYS A 101 1.57 4.30 -11.09
C CYS A 101 0.52 3.66 -12.02
N LYS A 102 0.90 2.65 -12.81
CA LYS A 102 -0.03 1.88 -13.67
C LYS A 102 -1.15 1.25 -12.86
N GLU A 103 -0.87 0.87 -11.61
CA GLU A 103 -1.82 0.28 -10.66
C GLU A 103 -2.65 1.31 -9.90
N GLN A 104 -2.76 2.53 -10.46
CA GLN A 104 -3.54 3.64 -9.91
C GLN A 104 -3.06 4.12 -8.53
N VAL A 105 -1.78 3.89 -8.22
CA VAL A 105 -1.12 4.53 -7.08
C VAL A 105 -0.82 5.99 -7.46
N PRO A 106 -1.22 6.98 -6.65
CA PRO A 106 -0.88 8.37 -6.93
C PRO A 106 0.63 8.57 -6.97
N GLU A 107 1.14 9.31 -7.96
CA GLU A 107 2.59 9.45 -8.21
C GLU A 107 3.39 9.89 -6.96
N LYS A 108 2.87 10.87 -6.20
CA LYS A 108 3.52 11.31 -4.95
C LYS A 108 3.59 10.22 -3.88
N VAL A 109 2.61 9.32 -3.84
CA VAL A 109 2.61 8.17 -2.93
C VAL A 109 3.63 7.14 -3.43
N ALA A 110 3.63 6.86 -4.73
CA ALA A 110 4.60 5.95 -5.34
C ALA A 110 6.05 6.40 -5.13
N GLN A 111 6.35 7.69 -5.30
CA GLN A 111 7.67 8.26 -4.99
C GLN A 111 8.05 8.06 -3.52
N ARG A 112 7.15 8.37 -2.57
CA ARG A 112 7.42 8.16 -1.13
C ARG A 112 7.60 6.70 -0.75
N LEU A 113 6.88 5.78 -1.41
CA LEU A 113 7.09 4.34 -1.23
C LEU A 113 8.46 3.92 -1.74
N LEU A 114 8.87 4.40 -2.92
CA LEU A 114 10.18 4.13 -3.49
C LEU A 114 11.32 4.71 -2.65
N ASP A 115 11.15 5.92 -2.10
CA ASP A 115 12.11 6.55 -1.18
C ASP A 115 12.33 5.71 0.10
N GLN A 116 11.30 5.00 0.56
CA GLN A 116 11.40 4.10 1.71
C GLN A 116 12.14 2.79 1.38
N ILE A 117 12.04 2.31 0.14
CA ILE A 117 12.68 1.07 -0.33
C ILE A 117 14.15 1.34 -0.69
N ASP A 118 14.38 2.23 -1.65
CA ASP A 118 15.72 2.62 -2.07
C ASP A 118 15.74 4.11 -2.45
N PRO A 119 16.27 5.00 -1.60
CA PRO A 119 16.36 6.44 -1.89
C PRO A 119 17.11 6.81 -3.18
N LYS A 120 17.84 5.88 -3.79
CA LYS A 120 18.56 6.09 -5.06
C LYS A 120 17.77 5.62 -6.28
N TRP A 121 16.51 5.21 -6.10
CA TRP A 121 15.66 4.65 -7.14
C TRP A 121 15.58 5.50 -8.41
N GLY A 122 15.64 6.83 -8.27
CA GLY A 122 15.61 7.76 -9.42
C GLY A 122 16.78 7.57 -10.40
N SER A 123 17.86 6.89 -10.00
CA SER A 123 18.96 6.53 -10.90
C SER A 123 18.70 5.30 -11.77
N TYR A 124 17.66 4.52 -11.45
CA TYR A 124 17.24 3.34 -12.21
C TYR A 124 16.20 3.66 -13.28
N GLU A 125 15.54 4.81 -13.15
CA GLU A 125 14.60 5.31 -14.14
C GLU A 125 15.39 5.87 -15.33
N THR A 126 15.43 5.12 -16.43
CA THR A 126 15.92 5.66 -17.71
C THR A 126 14.99 6.76 -18.23
N PRO A 127 15.54 7.85 -18.80
CA PRO A 127 14.74 8.92 -19.42
C PRO A 127 13.91 8.45 -20.62
#